data_AF-U2P6G1-F1
#
_entry.id   AF-U2P6G1-F1
#
_cell.length_a   1.000
_cell.length_b   1.000
_cell.length_c   1.000
_cell.angle_alpha   90.00
_cell.angle_beta   90.00
_cell.angle_gamma   90.00
#
_symmetry.space_group_name_H-M   'P 1'
#
loop_
_entity.id
_entity.type
_entity.pdbx_description
1 polymer ?
#
loop_
_entity_poly.entity_id
_entity_poly.type
_entity_poly.pdbx_seq_one_letter_code
_entity_poly.pdbx_strand_id
1 'polypeptide(L)'
;MSASGLAMSASASKIKQVGSTNLEPTTAYIRNYKATGSNAIYNKPGKLSGSKVVASASTAKAQSVLRGYKVAKLSNKSYYMKVVSFDGRYRGYIYVGKKNPVNNFKKVGGGLTYLSTTTSTSLTNNDKKDLSFAKPGTDTQIYKAPKGSQYKVGAAVKDTTDYKGHKLVASKAAMNDMDGQKWLYVSDVTEPTNASGWVLASQLTDYVAPKAPVSVGNDQTTVTKNWQREFYNPATGTKAYSFDNLNLPLLGTSGGSNVNWTTAVKKFNSDATVKGDKKDVVPADTLATAFKNSGLSTVYMKVTPTLLARIPGGLLDKIDSYSGLYMKFDLDMDNIPTTTHYGDQLKLAYKLDNTNLYYKPVISLGGLTNTNADGYAALPVQLNAMNTLWGLLYQ
;
A
#
# COMPACT_ATOMS: atom_id res chain seq x y z
N MET A 1 36.05 20.33 91.60
CA MET A 1 36.83 19.53 90.62
C MET A 1 36.16 19.69 89.27
N SER A 2 36.87 20.31 88.32
CA SER A 2 36.38 20.57 86.96
C SER A 2 36.63 19.34 86.09
N ALA A 3 35.59 18.79 85.47
CA ALA A 3 35.72 17.77 84.44
C ALA A 3 35.26 18.36 83.10
N SER A 4 36.21 18.89 82.33
CA SER A 4 36.02 19.27 80.93
C SER A 4 35.81 18.02 80.09
N GLY A 5 34.58 17.81 79.62
CA GLY A 5 34.28 16.83 78.59
C GLY A 5 34.85 17.28 77.24
N LEU A 6 35.84 16.57 76.72
CA LEU A 6 36.34 16.76 75.36
C LEU A 6 35.25 16.33 74.36
N ALA A 7 34.72 17.29 73.60
CA ALA A 7 33.87 17.01 72.46
C ALA A 7 34.70 16.42 71.31
N MET A 8 34.50 15.15 71.01
CA MET A 8 35.07 14.48 69.84
C MET A 8 34.37 15.02 68.57
N SER A 9 35.05 15.87 67.80
CA SER A 9 34.56 16.34 66.49
C SER A 9 34.55 15.18 65.49
N ALA A 10 33.36 14.68 65.16
CA ALA A 10 33.19 13.66 64.12
C ALA A 10 33.54 14.25 62.75
N SER A 11 34.72 13.90 62.22
CA SER A 11 35.10 14.28 60.85
C SER A 11 34.20 13.56 59.85
N ALA A 12 33.37 14.31 59.12
CA ALA A 12 32.53 13.77 58.07
C ALA A 12 33.38 13.03 57.01
N SER A 13 33.07 11.76 56.78
CA SER A 13 33.79 10.95 55.79
C SER A 13 33.73 11.57 54.38
N LYS A 14 34.87 11.65 53.69
CA LYS A 14 34.93 12.16 52.31
C LYS A 14 34.05 11.30 51.40
N ILE A 15 33.19 11.94 50.59
CA ILE A 15 32.34 11.24 49.62
C ILE A 15 33.23 10.63 48.52
N LYS A 16 33.01 9.34 48.23
CA LYS A 16 33.74 8.59 47.20
C LYS A 16 32.76 8.01 46.18
N GLN A 17 33.25 7.69 44.98
CA GLN A 17 32.49 6.89 44.03
C GLN A 17 32.59 5.41 44.44
N VAL A 18 31.45 4.76 44.60
CA VAL A 18 31.34 3.36 45.07
C VAL A 18 30.84 2.42 44.00
N GLY A 19 30.45 2.92 42.83
CA GLY A 19 30.03 2.09 41.72
C GLY A 19 29.89 2.88 40.43
N SER A 20 29.94 2.17 39.30
CA SER A 20 29.64 2.74 38.00
C SER A 20 29.07 1.68 37.06
N THR A 21 28.18 2.12 36.17
CA THR A 21 27.51 1.27 35.19
C THR A 21 27.60 1.95 33.83
N ASN A 22 28.25 1.30 32.86
CA ASN A 22 28.16 1.72 31.47
C ASN A 22 26.75 1.35 30.95
N LEU A 23 26.19 2.16 30.06
CA LEU A 23 24.82 1.95 29.58
C LEU A 23 24.83 1.31 28.19
N GLU A 24 24.08 0.22 28.03
CA GLU A 24 24.08 -0.61 26.83
C GLU A 24 23.72 0.15 25.54
N PRO A 25 24.49 -0.01 24.45
CA PRO A 25 24.22 0.66 23.17
C PRO A 25 22.79 0.46 22.65
N THR A 26 22.21 -0.72 22.84
CA THR A 26 20.84 -1.06 22.40
C THR A 26 19.77 -0.20 23.06
N THR A 27 20.02 0.29 24.27
CA THR A 27 19.11 1.20 24.99
C THR A 27 19.35 2.66 24.66
N ALA A 28 20.22 2.98 23.68
CA ALA A 28 20.56 4.37 23.36
C ALA A 28 19.29 5.20 23.18
N TYR A 29 18.35 4.77 22.34
CA TYR A 29 17.16 5.52 21.95
C TYR A 29 16.26 6.07 23.08
N ILE A 30 16.29 5.46 24.29
CA ILE A 30 15.51 5.90 25.46
C ILE A 30 16.30 6.73 26.48
N ARG A 31 17.50 7.22 26.11
CA ARG A 31 18.41 7.95 27.01
C ARG A 31 18.64 9.40 26.58
N ASN A 32 17.62 10.01 26.00
CA ASN A 32 17.57 11.43 25.67
C ASN A 32 16.94 12.22 26.83
N TYR A 33 17.53 13.37 27.14
CA TYR A 33 17.16 14.18 28.30
C TYR A 33 17.23 15.67 28.00
N LYS A 34 16.44 16.44 28.76
CA LYS A 34 16.59 17.87 28.94
C LYS A 34 17.12 18.14 30.35
N ALA A 35 18.05 19.07 30.50
CA ALA A 35 18.46 19.50 31.84
C ALA A 35 17.39 20.41 32.47
N THR A 36 17.13 20.24 33.75
CA THR A 36 16.14 21.03 34.50
C THR A 36 16.61 22.46 34.79
N GLY A 37 17.93 22.68 34.77
CA GLY A 37 18.56 23.92 35.20
C GLY A 37 18.87 23.99 36.69
N SER A 38 18.63 22.92 37.46
CA SER A 38 18.95 22.87 38.90
C SER A 38 20.38 22.40 39.18
N ASN A 39 21.07 21.81 38.20
CA ASN A 39 22.39 21.23 38.40
C ASN A 39 23.29 21.47 37.17
N ALA A 40 24.56 21.77 37.44
CA ALA A 40 25.61 21.89 36.43
C ALA A 40 26.07 20.50 35.91
N ILE A 41 26.77 20.51 34.78
CA ILE A 41 27.53 19.37 34.26
C ILE A 41 28.97 19.51 34.76
N TYR A 42 29.52 18.44 35.32
CA TYR A 42 30.86 18.41 35.92
C TYR A 42 31.80 17.43 35.22
N ASN A 43 33.11 17.60 35.32
CA ASN A 43 34.08 16.68 34.70
C ASN A 43 34.09 15.28 35.37
N LYS A 44 33.77 15.22 36.67
CA LYS A 44 33.50 14.01 37.47
C LYS A 44 32.29 14.28 38.37
N PRO A 45 31.69 13.28 39.05
CA PRO A 45 30.53 13.52 39.90
C PRO A 45 30.72 14.71 40.86
N GLY A 46 29.77 15.64 40.85
CA GLY A 46 29.90 16.98 41.44
C GLY A 46 30.20 17.06 42.94
N LYS A 47 29.94 15.98 43.70
CA LYS A 47 30.24 15.88 45.14
C LYS A 47 31.59 15.25 45.45
N LEU A 48 32.37 14.85 44.44
CA LEU A 48 33.73 14.35 44.63
C LEU A 48 34.73 15.50 44.75
N SER A 49 35.77 15.29 45.56
CA SER A 49 36.86 16.25 45.69
C SER A 49 37.53 16.54 44.33
N GLY A 50 37.79 17.81 44.06
CA GLY A 50 38.38 18.30 42.81
C GLY A 50 37.46 18.27 41.59
N SER A 51 36.15 18.15 41.78
CA SER A 51 35.17 18.26 40.69
C SER A 51 35.14 19.70 40.15
N LYS A 52 35.13 19.84 38.83
CA LYS A 52 35.08 21.13 38.13
C LYS A 52 33.82 21.21 37.27
N VAL A 53 33.21 22.39 37.21
CA VAL A 53 32.07 22.68 36.33
C VAL A 53 32.55 22.70 34.88
N VAL A 54 31.92 21.90 34.03
CA VAL A 54 32.10 21.88 32.56
C VAL A 54 31.05 22.74 31.87
N ALA A 55 29.82 22.74 32.41
CA ALA A 55 28.75 23.64 31.98
C ALA A 55 27.95 24.05 33.22
N SER A 56 27.66 25.35 33.37
CA SER A 56 26.77 25.82 34.43
C SER A 56 25.37 25.22 34.28
N ALA A 57 24.53 25.34 35.31
CA ALA A 57 23.18 24.81 35.26
C ALA A 57 22.33 25.50 34.16
N SER A 58 22.52 26.80 33.93
CA SER A 58 21.88 27.54 32.84
C SER A 58 22.38 27.07 31.46
N THR A 59 23.70 26.90 31.30
CA THR A 59 24.29 26.37 30.04
C THR A 59 23.81 24.94 29.76
N ALA A 60 23.68 24.09 30.78
CA ALA A 60 23.14 22.75 30.65
C ALA A 60 21.66 22.77 30.21
N LYS A 61 20.83 23.65 30.79
CA LYS A 61 19.42 23.83 30.43
C LYS A 61 19.24 24.31 28.98
N ALA A 62 20.17 25.15 28.50
CA ALA A 62 20.16 25.67 27.14
C ALA A 62 20.43 24.60 26.07
N GLN A 63 21.02 23.45 26.43
CA GLN A 63 21.26 22.36 25.47
C GLN A 63 19.94 21.77 24.98
N SER A 64 19.78 21.61 23.66
CA SER A 64 18.56 21.06 23.05
C SER A 64 18.26 19.67 23.59
N VAL A 65 19.25 18.76 23.50
CA VAL A 65 19.18 17.38 23.98
C VAL A 65 20.51 16.95 24.57
N LEU A 66 20.43 16.20 25.67
CA LEU A 66 21.55 15.50 26.30
C LEU A 66 21.35 13.98 26.17
N ARG A 67 22.39 13.25 25.75
CA ARG A 67 22.43 11.78 25.76
C ARG A 67 23.12 11.29 27.02
N GLY A 68 22.43 10.50 27.85
CA GLY A 68 23.05 9.77 28.96
C GLY A 68 23.76 8.49 28.49
N TYR A 69 24.97 8.20 28.98
CA TYR A 69 25.73 7.00 28.56
C TYR A 69 26.52 6.26 29.64
N LYS A 70 26.55 6.78 30.87
CA LYS A 70 27.15 6.11 32.01
C LYS A 70 26.50 6.59 33.29
N VAL A 71 26.44 5.78 34.33
CA VAL A 71 25.94 6.15 35.65
C VAL A 71 27.05 5.91 36.68
N ALA A 72 27.17 6.82 37.65
CA ALA A 72 28.05 6.70 38.80
C ALA A 72 27.24 6.76 40.08
N LYS A 73 27.55 5.88 41.03
CA LYS A 73 26.97 5.83 42.38
C LYS A 73 28.01 6.31 43.38
N LEU A 74 27.62 7.22 44.27
CA LEU A 74 28.48 7.74 45.33
C LEU A 74 28.14 7.11 46.70
N SER A 75 29.08 7.16 47.64
CA SER A 75 28.95 6.58 48.99
C SER A 75 27.77 7.14 49.77
N ASN A 76 27.39 8.40 49.50
CA ASN A 76 26.21 9.04 50.08
C ASN A 76 24.89 8.66 49.38
N LYS A 77 24.87 7.58 48.57
CA LYS A 77 23.71 7.10 47.80
C LYS A 77 23.23 8.03 46.67
N SER A 78 24.01 9.05 46.30
CA SER A 78 23.70 9.90 45.14
C SER A 78 24.10 9.23 43.83
N TYR A 79 23.30 9.44 42.79
CA TYR A 79 23.58 9.02 41.42
C TYR A 79 23.89 10.22 40.53
N TYR A 80 24.87 10.03 39.65
CA TYR A 80 25.23 10.97 38.60
C TYR A 80 25.18 10.26 37.25
N MET A 81 24.62 10.92 36.24
CA MET A 81 24.64 10.42 34.87
C MET A 81 25.69 11.18 34.06
N LYS A 82 26.58 10.45 33.39
CA LYS A 82 27.47 11.01 32.38
C LYS A 82 26.67 11.27 31.11
N VAL A 83 26.64 12.51 30.69
CA VAL A 83 25.88 13.02 29.55
C VAL A 83 26.79 13.66 28.50
N VAL A 84 26.30 13.77 27.28
CA VAL A 84 26.87 14.57 26.21
C VAL A 84 25.76 15.34 25.49
N SER A 85 25.99 16.60 25.14
CA SER A 85 25.11 17.37 24.25
C SER A 85 25.12 16.82 22.82
N PHE A 86 24.03 17.01 22.08
CA PHE A 86 23.95 16.49 20.71
C PHE A 86 24.99 17.09 19.75
N ASP A 87 25.37 18.35 19.98
CA ASP A 87 26.47 19.03 19.28
C ASP A 87 27.87 18.56 19.74
N GLY A 88 27.95 17.73 20.78
CA GLY A 88 29.19 17.21 21.34
C GLY A 88 30.00 18.18 22.20
N ARG A 89 29.60 19.45 22.34
CA ARG A 89 30.39 20.50 23.03
C ARG A 89 30.51 20.29 24.54
N TYR A 90 29.45 19.81 25.18
CA TYR A 90 29.44 19.62 26.64
C TYR A 90 29.36 18.14 26.99
N ARG A 91 30.29 17.69 27.83
CA ARG A 91 30.39 16.30 28.27
C ARG A 91 30.81 16.21 29.72
N GLY A 92 30.06 15.49 30.53
CA GLY A 92 30.36 15.36 31.95
C GLY A 92 29.25 14.69 32.74
N TYR A 93 29.32 14.76 34.06
CA TYR A 93 28.37 14.16 35.00
C TYR A 93 27.40 15.20 35.53
N ILE A 94 26.11 14.89 35.50
CA ILE A 94 25.03 15.68 36.10
C ILE A 94 24.32 14.85 37.17
N TYR A 95 23.93 15.49 38.27
CA TYR A 95 23.24 14.82 39.38
C TYR A 95 21.83 14.38 38.95
N VAL A 96 21.46 13.13 39.25
CA VAL A 96 20.16 12.55 38.85
C VAL A 96 19.32 12.00 40.00
N GLY A 97 19.66 12.38 41.23
CA GLY A 97 18.90 12.01 42.43
C GLY A 97 19.50 10.86 43.24
N LYS A 98 18.68 10.30 44.14
CA LYS A 98 19.02 9.16 45.02
C LYS A 98 18.50 7.82 44.51
N LYS A 99 17.66 7.82 43.48
CA LYS A 99 17.13 6.61 42.83
C LYS A 99 18.07 6.19 41.70
N ASN A 100 18.32 4.89 41.55
CA ASN A 100 19.16 4.38 40.47
C ASN A 100 18.45 4.54 39.12
N PRO A 101 18.94 5.38 38.19
CA PRO A 101 18.27 5.62 36.91
C PRO A 101 18.35 4.43 35.94
N VAL A 102 19.25 3.47 36.17
CA VAL A 102 19.43 2.29 35.29
C VAL A 102 18.17 1.41 35.25
N ASN A 103 17.38 1.42 36.32
CA ASN A 103 16.15 0.61 36.38
C ASN A 103 15.02 1.21 35.54
N ASN A 104 15.05 2.51 35.25
CA ASN A 104 14.06 3.18 34.40
C ASN A 104 14.58 4.53 33.90
N PHE A 105 15.11 4.54 32.67
CA PHE A 105 15.66 5.75 32.04
C PHE A 105 14.65 6.86 31.79
N LYS A 106 13.33 6.57 31.79
CA LYS A 106 12.28 7.58 31.64
C LYS A 106 11.94 8.29 32.96
N LYS A 107 12.32 7.72 34.10
CA LYS A 107 12.04 8.25 35.45
C LYS A 107 13.32 8.74 36.13
N VAL A 108 14.03 9.64 35.47
CA VAL A 108 15.17 10.37 36.07
C VAL A 108 14.68 11.54 36.91
N GLY A 109 15.46 11.93 37.92
CA GLY A 109 15.18 13.12 38.74
C GLY A 109 16.37 14.07 38.82
N GLY A 110 16.30 15.04 39.74
CA GLY A 110 17.39 15.98 39.99
C GLY A 110 17.63 16.94 38.82
N GLY A 111 18.79 16.80 38.16
CA GLY A 111 19.23 17.70 37.10
C GLY A 111 18.69 17.40 35.70
N LEU A 112 17.97 16.29 35.51
CA LEU A 112 17.49 15.83 34.20
C LEU A 112 16.01 15.47 34.23
N THR A 113 15.36 15.68 33.09
CA THR A 113 14.03 15.15 32.75
C THR A 113 14.14 14.35 31.46
N TYR A 114 13.44 13.22 31.36
CA TYR A 114 13.37 12.44 30.13
C TYR A 114 12.81 13.28 28.99
N LEU A 115 13.39 13.12 27.80
CA LEU A 115 12.96 13.78 26.58
C LEU A 115 12.76 12.73 25.50
N SER A 116 11.53 12.58 25.01
CA SER A 116 11.31 11.87 23.75
C SER A 116 11.79 12.76 22.62
N THR A 117 12.49 12.17 21.65
CA THR A 117 12.92 12.85 20.42
C THR A 117 12.14 12.38 19.21
N THR A 118 11.28 11.38 19.40
CA THR A 118 10.37 10.84 18.39
C THR A 118 9.09 10.39 19.07
N THR A 119 7.97 10.56 18.38
CA THR A 119 6.66 10.05 18.78
C THR A 119 6.14 9.11 17.70
N SER A 120 5.91 7.83 18.04
CA SER A 120 5.34 6.88 17.09
C SER A 120 3.93 7.30 16.69
N THR A 121 3.61 7.17 15.41
CA THR A 121 2.29 7.44 14.85
C THR A 121 1.82 6.30 13.96
N SER A 122 0.51 6.21 13.72
CA SER A 122 -0.05 5.23 12.80
C SER A 122 0.23 5.62 11.35
N LEU A 123 0.42 4.63 10.48
CA LEU A 123 0.41 4.82 9.03
C LEU A 123 -0.99 5.27 8.58
N THR A 124 -1.03 6.36 7.83
CA THR A 124 -2.21 6.86 7.11
C THR A 124 -2.49 5.99 5.88
N ASN A 125 -3.66 6.14 5.25
CA ASN A 125 -3.99 5.40 4.04
C ASN A 125 -3.02 5.69 2.88
N ASN A 126 -2.49 6.92 2.79
CA ASN A 126 -1.48 7.26 1.79
C ASN A 126 -0.13 6.59 2.06
N ASP A 127 0.29 6.48 3.32
CA ASP A 127 1.56 5.83 3.65
C ASP A 127 1.54 4.32 3.39
N LYS A 128 0.34 3.71 3.31
CA LYS A 128 0.15 2.27 3.08
C LYS A 128 0.15 1.87 1.61
N LYS A 129 0.15 2.85 0.69
CA LYS A 129 0.30 2.58 -0.74
C LYS A 129 1.73 2.09 -1.02
N ASP A 130 1.93 1.56 -2.23
CA ASP A 130 3.28 1.40 -2.76
C ASP A 130 3.89 2.80 -2.98
N LEU A 131 5.11 3.00 -2.50
CA LEU A 131 5.81 4.28 -2.48
C LEU A 131 7.07 4.24 -3.35
N SER A 132 7.58 5.40 -3.72
CA SER A 132 8.90 5.58 -4.35
C SER A 132 9.55 6.87 -3.86
N PHE A 133 10.85 7.03 -4.11
CA PHE A 133 11.52 8.29 -3.84
C PHE A 133 11.08 9.36 -4.85
N ALA A 134 10.59 10.49 -4.36
CA ALA A 134 10.14 11.60 -5.21
C ALA A 134 11.31 12.21 -6.01
N LYS A 135 12.51 12.24 -5.42
CA LYS A 135 13.75 12.70 -6.05
C LYS A 135 14.92 11.81 -5.60
N PRO A 136 15.14 10.66 -6.25
CA PRO A 136 16.31 9.81 -5.97
C PRO A 136 17.61 10.59 -6.21
N GLY A 137 18.61 10.36 -5.37
CA GLY A 137 19.91 11.03 -5.45
C GLY A 137 20.48 11.37 -4.08
N THR A 138 21.45 12.28 -4.03
CA THR A 138 22.14 12.69 -2.79
C THR A 138 21.27 13.49 -1.82
N ASP A 139 20.21 14.14 -2.32
CA ASP A 139 19.29 14.95 -1.52
C ASP A 139 18.29 14.09 -0.70
N THR A 140 18.09 12.84 -1.13
CA THR A 140 17.20 11.89 -0.47
C THR A 140 18.03 10.78 0.15
N GLN A 141 17.93 10.65 1.46
CA GLN A 141 18.75 9.74 2.25
C GLN A 141 17.88 8.84 3.11
N ILE A 142 18.36 7.62 3.35
CA ILE A 142 17.72 6.64 4.22
C ILE A 142 18.48 6.63 5.55
N TYR A 143 17.81 6.88 6.67
CA TYR A 143 18.44 7.01 7.98
C TYR A 143 18.18 5.81 8.90
N LYS A 144 19.13 5.53 9.81
CA LYS A 144 18.94 4.48 10.84
C LYS A 144 17.90 4.87 11.91
N ALA A 145 17.66 6.17 12.08
CA ALA A 145 16.61 6.78 12.89
C ALA A 145 16.26 8.14 12.26
N PRO A 146 15.07 8.73 12.50
CA PRO A 146 14.75 10.07 11.99
C PRO A 146 15.90 11.06 12.21
N LYS A 147 16.25 11.85 11.19
CA LYS A 147 17.46 12.69 11.19
C LYS A 147 17.51 13.58 12.42
N GLY A 148 18.63 13.57 13.13
CA GLY A 148 18.83 14.41 14.32
C GLY A 148 18.05 13.98 15.57
N SER A 149 17.23 12.91 15.52
CA SER A 149 16.53 12.39 16.70
C SER A 149 17.45 11.61 17.66
N GLN A 150 18.61 11.15 17.18
CA GLN A 150 19.55 10.35 17.98
C GLN A 150 20.98 10.87 17.85
N TYR A 151 21.73 10.81 18.96
CA TYR A 151 23.10 11.29 19.01
C TYR A 151 24.01 10.49 18.07
N LYS A 152 24.66 11.17 17.12
CA LYS A 152 25.58 10.58 16.12
C LYS A 152 24.98 9.46 15.25
N VAL A 153 23.66 9.38 15.14
CA VAL A 153 23.01 8.45 14.20
C VAL A 153 22.80 9.19 12.89
N GLY A 154 23.41 8.66 11.81
CA GLY A 154 23.34 9.24 10.47
C GLY A 154 22.57 8.38 9.47
N ALA A 155 22.71 8.76 8.21
CA ALA A 155 22.19 8.01 7.08
C ALA A 155 22.81 6.60 7.02
N ALA A 156 21.96 5.58 6.81
CA ALA A 156 22.37 4.26 6.35
C ALA A 156 22.73 4.31 4.85
N VAL A 157 21.96 5.05 4.06
CA VAL A 157 22.20 5.29 2.63
C VAL A 157 22.23 6.79 2.38
N LYS A 158 23.34 7.26 1.82
CA LYS A 158 23.60 8.70 1.58
C LYS A 158 23.19 9.17 0.19
N ASP A 159 23.01 8.26 -0.74
CA ASP A 159 22.65 8.50 -2.13
C ASP A 159 21.66 7.41 -2.55
N THR A 160 20.47 7.83 -2.99
CA THR A 160 19.40 6.92 -3.41
C THR A 160 19.28 6.79 -4.93
N THR A 161 20.31 7.19 -5.70
CA THR A 161 20.30 7.08 -7.17
C THR A 161 19.98 5.66 -7.65
N ASP A 162 20.57 4.64 -7.02
CA ASP A 162 20.38 3.23 -7.36
C ASP A 162 18.96 2.71 -7.08
N TYR A 163 18.13 3.50 -6.37
CA TYR A 163 16.77 3.13 -6.00
C TYR A 163 15.73 3.80 -6.93
N LYS A 164 16.18 4.38 -8.04
CA LYS A 164 15.30 5.06 -8.99
C LYS A 164 14.33 4.04 -9.61
N GLY A 165 13.03 4.31 -9.49
CA GLY A 165 11.99 3.41 -9.97
C GLY A 165 11.75 2.19 -9.09
N HIS A 166 12.38 2.12 -7.90
CA HIS A 166 12.11 1.06 -6.95
C HIS A 166 10.79 1.31 -6.21
N LYS A 167 10.10 0.21 -5.95
CA LYS A 167 8.95 0.11 -5.09
C LYS A 167 9.36 -0.02 -3.62
N LEU A 168 8.81 0.85 -2.79
CA LEU A 168 9.05 0.92 -1.36
C LEU A 168 7.75 0.69 -0.60
N VAL A 169 7.82 0.00 0.54
CA VAL A 169 6.68 -0.21 1.44
C VAL A 169 7.02 0.33 2.84
N ALA A 170 6.10 1.13 3.40
CA ALA A 170 6.25 1.63 4.77
C ALA A 170 5.72 0.63 5.79
N SER A 171 6.46 0.43 6.88
CA SER A 171 6.05 -0.44 8.00
C SER A 171 5.84 0.30 9.33
N LYS A 172 6.39 1.52 9.47
CA LYS A 172 6.25 2.35 10.68
C LYS A 172 6.19 3.83 10.30
N ALA A 173 5.53 4.62 11.14
CA ALA A 173 5.58 6.07 11.09
C ALA A 173 5.97 6.65 12.45
N ALA A 174 6.66 7.78 12.43
CA ALA A 174 6.97 8.56 13.61
C ALA A 174 7.05 10.05 13.27
N MET A 175 6.67 10.90 14.21
CA MET A 175 7.04 12.31 14.22
C MET A 175 8.41 12.45 14.87
N ASN A 176 9.30 13.23 14.28
CA ASN A 176 10.52 13.67 14.93
C ASN A 176 10.21 14.92 15.74
N ASP A 177 10.25 14.82 17.06
CA ASP A 177 9.85 15.90 17.97
C ASP A 177 10.86 17.06 17.95
N MET A 178 12.01 16.88 17.29
CA MET A 178 13.07 17.88 17.16
C MET A 178 12.85 18.87 16.02
N ASP A 179 12.26 18.42 14.91
CA ASP A 179 12.01 19.23 13.70
C ASP A 179 10.52 19.30 13.32
N GLY A 180 9.65 18.55 14.01
CA GLY A 180 8.22 18.49 13.74
C GLY A 180 7.85 17.74 12.47
N GLN A 181 8.78 17.00 11.86
CA GLN A 181 8.54 16.33 10.59
C GLN A 181 8.11 14.88 10.77
N LYS A 182 7.31 14.39 9.83
CA LYS A 182 6.89 12.98 9.75
C LYS A 182 7.91 12.15 8.99
N TRP A 183 8.31 11.03 9.57
CA TRP A 183 9.23 10.08 9.01
C TRP A 183 8.55 8.71 8.86
N LEU A 184 8.83 8.01 7.77
CA LEU A 184 8.36 6.66 7.51
C LEU A 184 9.55 5.69 7.50
N TYR A 185 9.39 4.54 8.15
CA TYR A 185 10.34 3.44 7.98
C TYR A 185 9.93 2.63 6.75
N VAL A 186 10.72 2.71 5.69
CA VAL A 186 10.45 2.06 4.41
C VAL A 186 11.41 0.89 4.17
N SER A 187 10.96 -0.08 3.39
CA SER A 187 11.79 -1.17 2.85
C SER A 187 11.60 -1.24 1.35
N ASP A 188 12.69 -1.46 0.64
CA ASP A 188 12.66 -1.76 -0.79
C ASP A 188 12.17 -3.19 -1.00
N VAL A 189 11.14 -3.33 -1.82
CA VAL A 189 10.54 -4.64 -2.16
C VAL A 189 10.75 -5.02 -3.62
N THR A 190 11.44 -4.19 -4.40
CA THR A 190 11.88 -4.50 -5.77
C THR A 190 13.08 -5.42 -5.72
N GLU A 191 14.06 -5.03 -4.91
CA GLU A 191 15.27 -5.78 -4.63
C GLU A 191 15.43 -5.88 -3.11
N PRO A 192 14.90 -6.94 -2.46
CA PRO A 192 14.82 -7.04 -1.00
C PRO A 192 16.18 -7.08 -0.28
N THR A 193 17.30 -7.10 -1.01
CA THR A 193 18.65 -6.93 -0.49
C THR A 193 19.08 -5.47 -0.27
N ASN A 194 18.28 -4.50 -0.71
CA ASN A 194 18.56 -3.07 -0.60
C ASN A 194 18.03 -2.46 0.72
N ALA A 195 18.59 -1.30 1.09
CA ALA A 195 18.55 -0.80 2.46
C ALA A 195 17.15 -0.38 2.96
N SER A 196 16.74 -0.89 4.11
CA SER A 196 15.60 -0.34 4.88
C SER A 196 16.03 0.80 5.80
N GLY A 197 15.10 1.73 6.06
CA GLY A 197 15.30 2.73 7.10
C GLY A 197 14.29 3.88 7.05
N TRP A 198 14.58 4.92 7.84
CA TRP A 198 13.73 6.09 7.99
C TRP A 198 13.97 7.11 6.89
N VAL A 199 12.90 7.49 6.20
CA VAL A 199 12.88 8.51 5.14
C VAL A 199 11.86 9.58 5.52
N LEU A 200 12.18 10.83 5.22
CA LEU A 200 11.27 11.95 5.43
C LEU A 200 10.04 11.76 4.53
N ALA A 201 8.83 11.80 5.10
CA ALA A 201 7.61 11.46 4.36
C ALA A 201 7.39 12.34 3.11
N SER A 202 7.80 13.61 3.15
CA SER A 202 7.70 14.54 2.01
C SER A 202 8.71 14.26 0.88
N GLN A 203 9.67 13.35 1.07
CA GLN A 203 10.59 12.88 0.02
C GLN A 203 10.08 11.61 -0.67
N LEU A 204 8.90 11.13 -0.29
CA LEU A 204 8.25 9.97 -0.88
C LEU A 204 7.07 10.42 -1.74
N THR A 205 6.76 9.62 -2.75
CA THR A 205 5.59 9.76 -3.61
C THR A 205 4.98 8.40 -3.90
N ASP A 206 3.78 8.37 -4.48
CA ASP A 206 3.12 7.13 -4.87
C ASP A 206 3.99 6.43 -5.94
N TYR A 207 4.21 5.12 -5.78
CA TYR A 207 4.88 4.32 -6.79
C TYR A 207 4.02 4.20 -8.05
N VAL A 208 4.61 4.48 -9.20
CA VAL A 208 4.01 4.21 -10.50
C VAL A 208 4.82 3.11 -11.15
N ALA A 209 4.19 1.96 -11.38
CA ALA A 209 4.84 0.86 -12.07
C ALA A 209 5.36 1.34 -13.44
N PRO A 210 6.59 0.95 -13.83
CA PRO A 210 7.08 1.22 -15.18
C PRO A 210 6.04 0.74 -16.19
N LYS A 211 5.63 1.63 -17.09
CA LYS A 211 4.82 1.20 -18.23
C LYS A 211 5.66 0.20 -19.02
N ALA A 212 5.11 -0.99 -19.26
CA ALA A 212 5.76 -1.96 -20.14
C ALA A 212 6.16 -1.25 -21.45
N PRO A 213 7.36 -1.52 -22.00
CA PRO A 213 7.74 -0.93 -23.28
C PRO A 213 6.62 -1.21 -24.29
N VAL A 214 6.20 -0.16 -25.00
CA VAL A 214 5.18 -0.31 -26.05
C VAL A 214 5.82 -1.17 -27.12
N SER A 215 5.26 -2.36 -27.37
CA SER A 215 5.71 -3.22 -28.45
C SER A 215 5.64 -2.45 -29.77
N VAL A 216 6.72 -2.50 -30.55
CA VAL A 216 6.82 -1.78 -31.83
C VAL A 216 6.73 -2.79 -32.97
N GLY A 217 5.60 -2.78 -33.68
CA GLY A 217 5.40 -3.69 -34.80
C GLY A 217 4.03 -3.54 -35.44
N ASN A 218 3.76 -4.38 -36.43
CA ASN A 218 2.53 -4.30 -37.21
C ASN A 218 1.60 -5.52 -37.07
N ASP A 219 1.95 -6.49 -36.23
CA ASP A 219 1.18 -7.68 -35.99
C ASP A 219 -0.04 -7.34 -35.11
N GLN A 220 -1.22 -7.39 -35.73
CA GLN A 220 -2.48 -7.06 -35.10
C GLN A 220 -3.07 -8.31 -34.44
N THR A 221 -3.20 -8.31 -33.12
CA THR A 221 -4.02 -9.33 -32.43
C THR A 221 -5.47 -9.14 -32.84
N THR A 222 -6.13 -10.25 -33.18
CA THR A 222 -7.53 -10.23 -33.68
C THR A 222 -8.39 -11.23 -32.93
N VAL A 223 -9.70 -10.99 -32.94
CA VAL A 223 -10.71 -11.93 -32.47
C VAL A 223 -11.34 -12.62 -33.68
N THR A 224 -11.46 -13.95 -33.57
CA THR A 224 -12.09 -14.76 -34.62
C THR A 224 -13.61 -14.53 -34.67
N LYS A 225 -14.23 -14.89 -35.82
CA LYS A 225 -15.69 -14.81 -36.01
C LYS A 225 -16.49 -15.81 -35.16
N ASN A 226 -15.82 -16.76 -34.51
CA ASN A 226 -16.43 -17.86 -33.80
C ASN A 226 -16.24 -17.64 -32.30
N TRP A 227 -17.31 -17.85 -31.54
CA TRP A 227 -17.31 -17.74 -30.09
C TRP A 227 -17.68 -19.08 -29.46
N GLN A 228 -17.33 -19.25 -28.19
CA GLN A 228 -17.67 -20.44 -27.42
C GLN A 228 -18.63 -20.07 -26.29
N ARG A 229 -19.61 -20.92 -26.01
CA ARG A 229 -20.48 -20.74 -24.84
C ARG A 229 -20.02 -21.64 -23.71
N GLU A 230 -19.97 -21.11 -22.49
CA GLU A 230 -19.84 -21.90 -21.28
C GLU A 230 -21.15 -22.64 -20.98
N PHE A 231 -21.07 -23.95 -20.76
CA PHE A 231 -22.15 -24.75 -20.21
C PHE A 231 -21.63 -25.65 -19.10
N TYR A 232 -22.53 -26.03 -18.20
CA TYR A 232 -22.24 -26.98 -17.13
C TYR A 232 -22.66 -28.37 -17.58
N ASN A 233 -21.72 -29.32 -17.59
CA ASN A 233 -22.06 -30.71 -17.89
C ASN A 233 -22.67 -31.37 -16.65
N PRO A 234 -23.98 -31.71 -16.66
CA PRO A 234 -24.64 -32.25 -15.47
C PRO A 234 -24.12 -33.65 -15.08
N ALA A 235 -23.50 -34.38 -16.00
CA ALA A 235 -22.97 -35.72 -15.74
C ALA A 235 -21.60 -35.69 -15.04
N THR A 236 -20.77 -34.69 -15.34
CA THR A 236 -19.39 -34.61 -14.81
C THR A 236 -19.20 -33.51 -13.78
N GLY A 237 -20.16 -32.60 -13.64
CA GLY A 237 -20.05 -31.45 -12.75
C GLY A 237 -18.96 -30.44 -13.15
N THR A 238 -18.48 -30.51 -14.40
CA THR A 238 -17.39 -29.67 -14.90
C THR A 238 -17.91 -28.65 -15.92
N LYS A 239 -17.21 -27.51 -15.98
CA LYS A 239 -17.38 -26.53 -17.05
C LYS A 239 -16.97 -27.14 -18.38
N ALA A 240 -17.75 -26.90 -19.41
CA ALA A 240 -17.47 -27.31 -20.78
C ALA A 240 -17.80 -26.16 -21.74
N TYR A 241 -17.18 -26.18 -22.91
CA TYR A 241 -17.35 -25.16 -23.94
C TYR A 241 -17.72 -25.83 -25.27
N SER A 242 -18.80 -25.37 -25.89
CA SER A 242 -19.21 -25.84 -27.21
C SER A 242 -18.93 -24.77 -28.26
N PHE A 243 -18.48 -25.20 -29.44
CA PHE A 243 -18.32 -24.34 -30.61
C PHE A 243 -19.69 -24.12 -31.26
N ASP A 244 -20.22 -22.90 -31.15
CA ASP A 244 -21.34 -22.49 -31.98
C ASP A 244 -20.78 -21.83 -33.24
N ASN A 245 -20.73 -22.59 -34.33
CA ASN A 245 -20.59 -21.99 -35.65
C ASN A 245 -21.95 -21.34 -35.96
N LEU A 246 -21.97 -20.03 -36.21
CA LEU A 246 -23.19 -19.20 -36.33
C LEU A 246 -24.04 -19.49 -37.59
N ASN A 247 -24.30 -20.76 -37.89
CA ASN A 247 -25.38 -21.21 -38.76
C ASN A 247 -26.56 -21.71 -37.93
N LEU A 248 -26.80 -21.15 -36.74
CA LEU A 248 -28.10 -21.25 -36.09
C LEU A 248 -29.06 -20.33 -36.87
N PRO A 249 -30.07 -20.85 -37.58
CA PRO A 249 -31.07 -20.02 -38.28
C PRO A 249 -31.88 -19.10 -37.34
N LEU A 250 -31.66 -19.22 -36.03
CA LEU A 250 -32.35 -18.59 -34.91
C LEU A 250 -31.84 -17.21 -34.50
N LEU A 251 -30.69 -16.75 -35.01
CA LEU A 251 -30.19 -15.40 -34.79
C LEU A 251 -30.24 -14.59 -36.07
N GLY A 252 -31.32 -14.74 -36.86
CA GLY A 252 -31.66 -14.03 -38.09
C GLY A 252 -30.66 -14.19 -39.26
N THR A 253 -31.13 -14.86 -40.31
CA THR A 253 -30.46 -15.03 -41.61
C THR A 253 -30.32 -13.73 -42.44
N SER A 254 -30.68 -12.58 -41.88
CA SER A 254 -30.69 -11.28 -42.57
C SER A 254 -29.63 -10.31 -42.03
N GLY A 255 -28.34 -10.64 -42.13
CA GLY A 255 -27.21 -9.69 -42.08
C GLY A 255 -27.09 -8.68 -40.91
N GLY A 256 -27.99 -8.73 -39.92
CA GLY A 256 -28.27 -7.61 -39.01
C GLY A 256 -28.44 -8.01 -37.53
N SER A 257 -28.58 -9.29 -37.23
CA SER A 257 -28.99 -9.76 -35.91
C SER A 257 -27.88 -9.85 -34.86
N ASN A 258 -26.62 -9.78 -35.29
CA ASN A 258 -25.44 -9.70 -34.41
C ASN A 258 -24.55 -8.49 -34.77
N VAL A 259 -25.15 -7.39 -35.22
CA VAL A 259 -24.42 -6.16 -35.60
C VAL A 259 -23.60 -5.60 -34.44
N ASN A 260 -24.08 -5.72 -33.20
CA ASN A 260 -23.33 -5.29 -32.01
C ASN A 260 -22.03 -6.08 -31.84
N TRP A 261 -22.11 -7.41 -31.89
CA TRP A 261 -20.94 -8.29 -31.79
C TRP A 261 -19.99 -8.10 -32.96
N THR A 262 -20.50 -8.06 -34.18
CA THR A 262 -19.71 -7.83 -35.40
C THR A 262 -19.00 -6.47 -35.36
N THR A 263 -19.66 -5.44 -34.84
CA THR A 263 -19.08 -4.10 -34.66
C THR A 263 -18.01 -4.13 -33.57
N ALA A 264 -18.25 -4.83 -32.46
CA ALA A 264 -17.28 -4.97 -31.37
C ALA A 264 -16.00 -5.70 -31.84
N VAL A 265 -16.14 -6.80 -32.59
CA VAL A 265 -15.00 -7.50 -33.22
C VAL A 265 -14.24 -6.59 -34.17
N LYS A 266 -14.94 -5.83 -35.03
CA LYS A 266 -14.28 -4.86 -35.93
C LYS A 266 -13.50 -3.81 -35.15
N LYS A 267 -14.09 -3.25 -34.08
CA LYS A 267 -13.41 -2.28 -33.21
C LYS A 267 -12.15 -2.86 -32.58
N PHE A 268 -12.24 -4.05 -31.99
CA PHE A 268 -11.09 -4.75 -31.40
C PHE A 268 -10.00 -5.03 -32.43
N ASN A 269 -10.36 -5.57 -33.60
CA ASN A 269 -9.41 -5.91 -34.67
C ASN A 269 -8.73 -4.67 -35.30
N SER A 270 -9.20 -3.47 -34.96
CA SER A 270 -8.59 -2.19 -35.34
C SER A 270 -7.96 -1.43 -34.16
N ASP A 271 -7.96 -2.00 -32.96
CA ASP A 271 -7.43 -1.35 -31.76
C ASP A 271 -5.90 -1.36 -31.79
N ALA A 272 -5.31 -0.16 -31.85
CA ALA A 272 -3.86 0.02 -31.91
C ALA A 272 -3.14 -0.43 -30.63
N THR A 273 -3.84 -0.58 -29.51
CA THR A 273 -3.25 -1.04 -28.24
C THR A 273 -2.89 -2.52 -28.25
N VAL A 274 -3.49 -3.31 -29.15
CA VAL A 274 -3.21 -4.74 -29.33
C VAL A 274 -2.46 -5.02 -30.66
N LYS A 275 -1.68 -4.04 -31.11
CA LYS A 275 -0.78 -4.11 -32.27
C LYS A 275 0.68 -3.98 -31.83
N GLY A 276 1.55 -4.86 -32.29
CA GLY A 276 2.95 -4.92 -31.84
C GLY A 276 3.82 -5.86 -32.68
N ASP A 277 4.99 -6.24 -32.16
CA ASP A 277 5.85 -7.28 -32.70
C ASP A 277 5.37 -8.65 -32.20
N LYS A 278 5.23 -9.61 -33.10
CA LYS A 278 4.78 -10.97 -32.80
C LYS A 278 5.56 -11.71 -31.70
N LYS A 279 6.80 -11.32 -31.41
CA LYS A 279 7.59 -11.94 -30.33
C LYS A 279 7.20 -11.44 -28.94
N ASP A 280 6.54 -10.31 -28.86
CA ASP A 280 6.12 -9.71 -27.59
C ASP A 280 4.77 -10.26 -27.14
N VAL A 281 4.58 -10.33 -25.83
CA VAL A 281 3.32 -10.71 -25.19
C VAL A 281 2.46 -9.47 -25.01
N VAL A 282 1.16 -9.57 -25.33
CA VAL A 282 0.17 -8.54 -25.00
C VAL A 282 -0.09 -8.58 -23.49
N PRO A 283 0.16 -7.49 -22.74
CA PRO A 283 -0.14 -7.48 -21.31
C PRO A 283 -1.62 -7.75 -21.04
N ALA A 284 -1.92 -8.57 -20.03
CA ALA A 284 -3.28 -8.97 -19.69
C ALA A 284 -4.21 -7.77 -19.46
N ASP A 285 -3.72 -6.72 -18.80
CA ASP A 285 -4.42 -5.48 -18.49
C ASP A 285 -4.78 -4.70 -19.76
N THR A 286 -3.85 -4.68 -20.74
CA THR A 286 -4.04 -4.06 -22.05
C THR A 286 -5.13 -4.80 -22.81
N LEU A 287 -5.06 -6.13 -22.83
CA LEU A 287 -6.03 -6.98 -23.51
C LEU A 287 -7.43 -6.84 -22.90
N ALA A 288 -7.55 -6.85 -21.57
CA ALA A 288 -8.80 -6.63 -20.85
C ALA A 288 -9.42 -5.25 -21.15
N THR A 289 -8.58 -4.21 -21.18
CA THR A 289 -9.00 -2.85 -21.53
C THR A 289 -9.51 -2.76 -22.98
N ALA A 290 -8.81 -3.40 -23.92
CA ALA A 290 -9.20 -3.46 -25.32
C ALA A 290 -10.55 -4.18 -25.51
N PHE A 291 -10.79 -5.31 -24.83
CA PHE A 291 -12.10 -5.98 -24.86
C PHE A 291 -13.24 -5.10 -24.32
N LYS A 292 -12.99 -4.38 -23.22
CA LYS A 292 -13.98 -3.47 -22.66
C LYS A 292 -14.29 -2.31 -23.61
N ASN A 293 -13.26 -1.65 -24.15
CA ASN A 293 -13.42 -0.50 -25.03
C ASN A 293 -14.06 -0.85 -26.38
N SER A 294 -13.79 -2.07 -26.88
CA SER A 294 -14.43 -2.57 -28.09
C SER A 294 -15.88 -3.01 -27.88
N GLY A 295 -16.30 -3.26 -26.63
CA GLY A 295 -17.62 -3.79 -26.30
C GLY A 295 -17.70 -5.31 -26.40
N LEU A 296 -16.56 -6.02 -26.32
CA LEU A 296 -16.49 -7.48 -26.30
C LEU A 296 -16.58 -8.06 -24.89
N SER A 297 -16.42 -7.24 -23.84
CA SER A 297 -16.56 -7.70 -22.44
C SER A 297 -17.98 -8.17 -22.13
N THR A 298 -18.98 -7.51 -22.71
CA THR A 298 -20.40 -7.86 -22.59
C THR A 298 -21.08 -7.62 -23.93
N VAL A 299 -21.77 -8.63 -24.46
CA VAL A 299 -22.46 -8.54 -25.74
C VAL A 299 -23.93 -8.95 -25.60
N TYR A 300 -24.80 -8.22 -26.30
CA TYR A 300 -26.23 -8.46 -26.36
C TYR A 300 -26.59 -8.98 -27.74
N MET A 301 -27.02 -10.25 -27.83
CA MET A 301 -27.42 -10.88 -29.09
C MET A 301 -28.94 -10.98 -29.18
N LYS A 302 -29.50 -10.63 -30.34
CA LYS A 302 -30.95 -10.55 -30.55
C LYS A 302 -31.56 -11.95 -30.69
N VAL A 303 -32.62 -12.24 -29.96
CA VAL A 303 -33.39 -13.49 -30.04
C VAL A 303 -34.46 -13.38 -31.12
N THR A 304 -34.56 -14.39 -31.99
CA THR A 304 -35.68 -14.45 -32.94
C THR A 304 -36.95 -14.92 -32.22
N PRO A 305 -38.10 -14.26 -32.40
CA PRO A 305 -39.23 -14.39 -31.49
C PRO A 305 -40.23 -15.48 -31.91
N THR A 306 -39.90 -16.29 -32.92
CA THR A 306 -40.60 -17.52 -33.28
C THR A 306 -40.30 -18.68 -32.32
N LEU A 307 -39.30 -18.54 -31.45
CA LEU A 307 -38.89 -19.56 -30.46
C LEU A 307 -39.57 -19.44 -29.11
N LEU A 308 -40.27 -18.33 -28.86
CA LEU A 308 -40.95 -18.07 -27.61
C LEU A 308 -42.45 -18.27 -27.81
N ALA A 309 -43.10 -18.97 -26.87
CA ALA A 309 -44.55 -19.09 -26.85
C ALA A 309 -45.18 -17.69 -26.73
N ARG A 310 -45.94 -17.27 -27.74
CA ARG A 310 -46.61 -15.97 -27.77
C ARG A 310 -48.03 -16.10 -27.24
N ILE A 311 -48.44 -15.13 -26.43
CA ILE A 311 -49.85 -14.89 -26.13
C ILE A 311 -50.25 -13.66 -26.96
N PRO A 312 -51.24 -13.76 -27.86
CA PRO A 312 -51.67 -12.62 -28.68
C PRO A 312 -51.97 -11.38 -27.83
N GLY A 313 -51.31 -10.27 -28.14
CA GLY A 313 -51.46 -9.01 -27.38
C GLY A 313 -50.67 -8.94 -26.06
N GLY A 314 -49.88 -9.99 -25.77
CA GLY A 314 -49.02 -10.10 -24.60
C GLY A 314 -47.75 -9.24 -24.68
N LEU A 315 -46.98 -9.26 -23.59
CA LEU A 315 -45.77 -8.46 -23.41
C LEU A 315 -44.73 -8.68 -24.53
N LEU A 316 -44.57 -9.92 -24.99
CA LEU A 316 -43.58 -10.29 -26.01
C LEU A 316 -43.91 -9.70 -27.40
N ASP A 317 -45.20 -9.57 -27.76
CA ASP A 317 -45.62 -8.97 -29.05
C ASP A 317 -45.33 -7.45 -29.12
N LYS A 318 -45.37 -6.76 -27.98
CA LYS A 318 -45.08 -5.32 -27.88
C LYS A 318 -43.59 -4.99 -27.91
N ILE A 319 -42.74 -5.92 -27.42
CA ILE A 319 -41.27 -5.76 -27.40
C ILE A 319 -40.65 -6.16 -28.75
N ASP A 320 -41.19 -7.21 -29.38
CA ASP A 320 -40.70 -7.73 -30.66
C ASP A 320 -40.80 -6.71 -31.81
N SER A 321 -41.91 -5.97 -31.89
CA SER A 321 -42.21 -5.06 -33.00
C SER A 321 -41.37 -3.78 -33.05
N TYR A 322 -40.74 -3.35 -31.93
CA TYR A 322 -40.06 -2.05 -31.85
C TYR A 322 -38.62 -2.08 -31.30
N SER A 323 -38.26 -3.00 -30.40
CA SER A 323 -36.96 -2.99 -29.71
C SER A 323 -36.17 -4.28 -29.79
N GLY A 324 -36.84 -5.41 -29.97
CA GLY A 324 -36.24 -6.75 -29.96
C GLY A 324 -35.88 -7.23 -28.55
N LEU A 325 -35.86 -8.55 -28.39
CA LEU A 325 -35.37 -9.22 -27.19
C LEU A 325 -33.92 -9.66 -27.40
N TYR A 326 -33.13 -9.61 -26.35
CA TYR A 326 -31.71 -9.92 -26.38
C TYR A 326 -31.32 -10.84 -25.22
N MET A 327 -30.26 -11.61 -25.42
CA MET A 327 -29.59 -12.36 -24.36
C MET A 327 -28.24 -11.69 -24.09
N LYS A 328 -27.87 -11.63 -22.81
CA LYS A 328 -26.61 -11.05 -22.37
C LYS A 328 -25.56 -12.15 -22.27
N PHE A 329 -24.38 -11.88 -22.82
CA PHE A 329 -23.21 -12.72 -22.76
C PHE A 329 -22.04 -11.93 -22.18
N ASP A 330 -21.45 -12.41 -21.10
CA ASP A 330 -20.27 -11.82 -20.45
C ASP A 330 -19.03 -12.64 -20.78
N LEU A 331 -17.95 -11.99 -21.16
CA LEU A 331 -16.70 -12.63 -21.56
C LEU A 331 -16.11 -13.42 -20.38
N ASP A 332 -15.77 -14.69 -20.61
CA ASP A 332 -15.05 -15.52 -19.66
C ASP A 332 -13.55 -15.27 -19.77
N MET A 333 -13.06 -14.29 -18.99
CA MET A 333 -11.65 -13.91 -18.99
C MET A 333 -10.71 -15.04 -18.55
N ASP A 334 -11.20 -16.02 -17.79
CA ASP A 334 -10.41 -17.16 -17.33
C ASP A 334 -10.07 -18.14 -18.47
N ASN A 335 -10.81 -18.08 -19.58
CA ASN A 335 -10.63 -18.95 -20.74
C ASN A 335 -9.82 -18.30 -21.87
N ILE A 336 -9.24 -17.12 -21.63
CA ILE A 336 -8.33 -16.47 -22.57
C ILE A 336 -6.92 -17.05 -22.34
N PRO A 337 -6.14 -17.36 -23.41
CA PRO A 337 -4.79 -17.90 -23.25
C PRO A 337 -3.94 -17.05 -22.30
N THR A 338 -3.34 -17.69 -21.30
CA THR A 338 -2.51 -17.04 -20.27
C THR A 338 -1.26 -16.36 -20.85
N THR A 339 -0.89 -16.68 -22.08
CA THR A 339 0.17 -16.02 -22.84
C THR A 339 -0.33 -15.75 -24.25
N THR A 340 -0.74 -14.51 -24.51
CA THR A 340 -1.17 -14.04 -25.83
C THR A 340 -0.09 -13.17 -26.44
N HIS A 341 0.39 -13.49 -27.65
CA HIS A 341 1.34 -12.66 -28.38
C HIS A 341 0.64 -11.69 -29.32
N TYR A 342 1.33 -10.61 -29.69
CA TYR A 342 0.82 -9.73 -30.75
C TYR A 342 0.65 -10.51 -32.06
N GLY A 343 -0.42 -10.24 -32.80
CA GLY A 343 -0.75 -10.98 -34.03
C GLY A 343 -1.50 -12.29 -33.84
N ASP A 344 -1.72 -12.73 -32.60
CA ASP A 344 -2.51 -13.94 -32.33
C ASP A 344 -3.98 -13.76 -32.70
N GLN A 345 -4.63 -14.87 -33.02
CA GLN A 345 -6.08 -14.94 -33.24
C GLN A 345 -6.77 -15.54 -32.02
N LEU A 346 -7.53 -14.71 -31.31
CA LEU A 346 -8.22 -15.07 -30.09
C LEU A 346 -9.59 -15.67 -30.37
N LYS A 347 -9.88 -16.76 -29.66
CA LYS A 347 -11.21 -17.38 -29.59
C LYS A 347 -11.79 -17.03 -28.23
N LEU A 348 -12.92 -16.31 -28.24
CA LEU A 348 -13.53 -15.82 -27.02
C LEU A 348 -14.61 -16.79 -26.54
N ALA A 349 -14.63 -17.05 -25.24
CA ALA A 349 -15.69 -17.78 -24.59
C ALA A 349 -16.56 -16.86 -23.74
N TYR A 350 -17.85 -17.14 -23.71
CA TYR A 350 -18.83 -16.29 -23.03
C TYR A 350 -19.68 -17.10 -22.05
N LYS A 351 -19.86 -16.49 -20.88
CA LYS A 351 -20.90 -16.81 -19.90
C LYS A 351 -22.19 -16.18 -20.33
N LEU A 352 -23.25 -16.95 -20.28
CA LEU A 352 -24.59 -16.51 -20.66
C LEU A 352 -25.39 -16.20 -19.40
N ASP A 353 -26.09 -15.06 -19.39
CA ASP A 353 -27.11 -14.82 -18.38
C ASP A 353 -28.36 -15.65 -18.71
N ASN A 354 -28.63 -16.66 -17.89
CA ASN A 354 -29.78 -17.56 -18.02
C ASN A 354 -30.97 -17.16 -17.13
N THR A 355 -30.92 -15.98 -16.50
CA THR A 355 -31.95 -15.52 -15.57
C THR A 355 -32.84 -14.42 -16.15
N ASN A 356 -32.34 -13.69 -17.15
CA ASN A 356 -33.04 -12.55 -17.74
C ASN A 356 -32.99 -12.57 -19.27
N LEU A 357 -34.05 -12.08 -19.90
CA LEU A 357 -33.98 -11.50 -21.23
C LEU A 357 -33.80 -10.00 -21.11
N TYR A 358 -33.29 -9.37 -22.17
CA TYR A 358 -32.97 -7.96 -22.20
C TYR A 358 -33.69 -7.27 -23.34
N TYR A 359 -34.06 -6.01 -23.16
CA TYR A 359 -34.67 -5.19 -24.20
C TYR A 359 -34.19 -3.75 -24.09
N LYS A 360 -34.21 -3.02 -25.22
CA LYS A 360 -33.99 -1.57 -25.19
C LYS A 360 -35.34 -0.88 -24.96
N PRO A 361 -35.51 -0.08 -23.90
CA PRO A 361 -36.78 0.60 -23.66
C PRO A 361 -36.97 1.72 -24.70
N VAL A 362 -37.95 1.56 -25.58
CA VAL A 362 -38.39 2.59 -26.53
C VAL A 362 -39.69 3.27 -26.03
N ILE A 363 -40.37 2.65 -25.06
CA ILE A 363 -41.58 3.13 -24.39
C ILE A 363 -41.57 2.60 -22.95
N SER A 364 -42.04 3.40 -21.99
CA SER A 364 -42.13 3.03 -20.57
C SER A 364 -43.15 1.89 -20.36
N LEU A 365 -42.65 0.67 -20.16
CA LEU A 365 -43.44 -0.50 -19.80
C LEU A 365 -43.71 -0.52 -18.28
N GLY A 366 -44.75 0.19 -17.84
CA GLY A 366 -45.34 0.02 -16.51
C GLY A 366 -44.39 0.20 -15.31
N GLY A 367 -43.39 1.09 -15.40
CA GLY A 367 -42.46 1.39 -14.30
C GLY A 367 -41.19 0.53 -14.25
N LEU A 368 -40.98 -0.40 -15.19
CA LEU A 368 -39.74 -1.18 -15.33
C LEU A 368 -38.74 -0.46 -16.25
N THR A 369 -38.27 0.73 -15.85
CA THR A 369 -37.38 1.57 -16.69
C THR A 369 -35.92 1.60 -16.22
N ASN A 370 -35.55 0.76 -15.27
CA ASN A 370 -34.17 0.66 -14.81
C ASN A 370 -33.32 -0.03 -15.88
N THR A 371 -32.63 0.78 -16.68
CA THR A 371 -31.63 0.30 -17.62
C THR A 371 -30.30 0.09 -16.91
N ASN A 372 -29.55 -0.90 -17.38
CA ASN A 372 -28.15 -1.05 -16.99
C ASN A 372 -27.27 0.01 -17.70
N ALA A 373 -25.97 -0.01 -17.40
CA ALA A 373 -25.00 0.91 -17.99
C ALA A 373 -24.94 0.84 -19.54
N ASP A 374 -25.38 -0.28 -20.13
CA ASP A 374 -25.41 -0.50 -21.58
C ASP A 374 -26.74 -0.08 -22.23
N GLY A 375 -27.68 0.48 -21.46
CA GLY A 375 -28.99 0.96 -21.93
C GLY A 375 -30.04 -0.14 -22.13
N TYR A 376 -29.82 -1.33 -21.58
CA TYR A 376 -30.78 -2.44 -21.62
C TYR A 376 -31.51 -2.61 -20.30
N ALA A 377 -32.81 -2.83 -20.36
CA ALA A 377 -33.62 -3.23 -19.21
C ALA A 377 -33.74 -4.76 -19.14
N ALA A 378 -33.72 -5.31 -17.93
CA ALA A 378 -33.85 -6.74 -17.68
C ALA A 378 -35.32 -7.14 -17.53
N LEU A 379 -35.68 -8.26 -18.15
CA LEU A 379 -36.94 -8.96 -18.01
C LEU A 379 -36.66 -10.33 -17.38
N PRO A 380 -36.91 -10.51 -16.08
CA PRO A 380 -36.72 -11.79 -15.41
C PRO A 380 -37.58 -12.89 -16.06
N VAL A 381 -37.00 -14.06 -16.26
CA VAL A 381 -37.71 -15.20 -16.86
C VAL A 381 -37.61 -16.41 -15.93
N GLN A 382 -38.69 -17.20 -15.83
CA GLN A 382 -38.63 -18.45 -15.08
C GLN A 382 -37.65 -19.43 -15.72
N LEU A 383 -36.80 -20.06 -14.89
CA LEU A 383 -35.73 -20.96 -15.32
C LEU A 383 -36.23 -22.08 -16.25
N ASN A 384 -37.44 -22.59 -16.02
CA ASN A 384 -38.04 -23.64 -16.84
C ASN A 384 -38.36 -23.16 -18.27
N ALA A 385 -38.85 -21.93 -18.43
CA ALA A 385 -39.11 -21.36 -19.76
C ALA A 385 -37.80 -21.09 -20.52
N MET A 386 -36.75 -20.72 -19.80
CA MET A 386 -35.42 -20.53 -20.34
C MET A 386 -34.80 -21.86 -20.78
N ASN A 387 -34.92 -22.92 -19.99
CA ASN A 387 -34.48 -24.27 -20.34
C ASN A 387 -35.21 -24.82 -21.57
N THR A 388 -36.50 -24.55 -21.74
CA THR A 388 -37.26 -24.92 -22.95
C THR A 388 -36.77 -24.15 -24.18
N LEU A 389 -36.53 -22.84 -24.06
CA LEU A 389 -35.92 -22.04 -25.12
C LEU A 389 -34.55 -22.60 -25.52
N TRP A 390 -33.75 -23.05 -24.54
CA TRP A 390 -32.46 -23.69 -24.80
C TRP A 390 -32.59 -25.05 -25.49
N GLY A 391 -33.54 -25.88 -25.08
CA GLY A 391 -33.82 -27.15 -25.75
C GLY A 391 -34.25 -27.00 -27.20
N LEU A 392 -34.85 -25.86 -27.58
CA LEU A 392 -35.21 -25.51 -28.95
C LEU A 392 -34.04 -24.89 -29.75
N LEU A 393 -33.09 -24.27 -29.08
CA LEU A 393 -31.90 -23.65 -29.70
C LEU A 393 -30.80 -24.67 -30.04
N TYR A 394 -30.82 -25.85 -29.42
CA TYR A 394 -29.71 -26.82 -29.49
C TYR A 394 -30.11 -28.26 -29.87
N GLN A 395 -31.34 -28.45 -30.35
CA GLN A 395 -31.72 -29.59 -31.20
C GLN A 395 -31.45 -29.22 -32.66
#